data_AF-A0A1M6M3D6-F1
#
_entry.id   AF-A0A1M6M3D6-F1
#
_cell.length_a   1.000
_cell.length_b   1.000
_cell.length_c   1.000
_cell.angle_alpha   90.00
_cell.angle_beta   90.00
_cell.angle_gamma   90.00
#
_symmetry.space_group_name_H-M   'P 1'
#
loop_
_entity.id
_entity.type
_entity.pdbx_description
1 polymer ?
#
loop_
_entity_poly.entity_id
_entity_poly.type
_entity_poly.pdbx_seq_one_letter_code
_entity_poly.pdbx_strand_id
1 'polypeptide(L)'
;MRVGVTDHAVEQYRKKYLRYHGDEMSDEEIRAVLIRVVERGRRLRRLPGGVREYVLDGLAVVVDDRNPGNVTVITFLGYYDWRWWWRKKETGMRRSPKVLAAL
;
A
#
# COMPACT_ATOMS: atom_id res chain seq x y z
N MET A 1 -7.04 19.28 8.95
CA MET A 1 -7.42 18.07 8.20
C MET A 1 -7.61 16.96 9.20
N ARG A 2 -8.79 16.32 9.26
CA ARG A 2 -9.00 15.14 10.11
C ARG A 2 -8.79 13.88 9.27
N VAL A 3 -7.96 12.97 9.77
CA VAL A 3 -7.70 11.68 9.09
C VAL A 3 -8.34 10.56 9.90
N GLY A 4 -9.33 9.90 9.31
CA GLY A 4 -9.92 8.68 9.84
C GLY A 4 -9.23 7.44 9.26
N VAL A 5 -9.18 6.37 10.04
CA VAL A 5 -8.66 5.07 9.60
C VAL A 5 -9.72 4.02 9.89
N THR A 6 -10.10 3.24 8.88
CA THR A 6 -11.05 2.15 9.05
C THR A 6 -10.40 0.95 9.74
N ASP A 7 -11.19 0.17 10.47
CA ASP A 7 -10.70 -1.09 11.06
C ASP A 7 -10.25 -2.07 9.97
N HIS A 8 -10.88 -2.03 8.80
CA HIS A 8 -10.42 -2.79 7.64
C HIS A 8 -8.98 -2.42 7.24
N ALA A 9 -8.60 -1.14 7.25
CA ALA A 9 -7.23 -0.75 6.94
C ALA A 9 -6.22 -1.29 7.97
N VAL A 10 -6.58 -1.26 9.26
CA VAL A 10 -5.79 -1.82 10.37
C VAL A 10 -5.60 -3.34 10.19
N GLU A 11 -6.69 -4.06 9.94
CA GLU A 11 -6.66 -5.51 9.69
C GLU A 11 -5.77 -5.86 8.49
N GLN A 12 -5.86 -5.10 7.40
CA GLN A 12 -5.01 -5.30 6.23
C GLN A 12 -3.53 -5.03 6.52
N TYR A 13 -3.22 -4.06 7.38
CA TYR A 13 -1.85 -3.82 7.83
C TYR A 13 -1.29 -5.01 8.59
N ARG A 14 -2.04 -5.53 9.57
CA ARG A 14 -1.66 -6.76 10.30
C ARG A 14 -1.39 -7.92 9.35
N LYS A 15 -2.31 -8.17 8.42
CA LYS A 15 -2.25 -9.30 7.48
C LYS A 15 -1.09 -9.20 6.48
N LYS A 16 -0.78 -8.00 5.99
CA LYS A 16 0.16 -7.80 4.87
C LYS A 16 1.56 -7.35 5.30
N TYR A 17 1.69 -6.74 6.48
CA TYR A 17 2.97 -6.22 6.97
C TYR A 17 3.45 -7.00 8.18
N LEU A 18 2.73 -6.92 9.31
CA LEU A 18 3.18 -7.53 10.58
C LEU A 18 3.36 -9.05 10.48
N ARG A 19 2.46 -9.75 9.77
CA ARG A 19 2.56 -11.21 9.54
C ARG A 19 3.93 -11.64 9.00
N TYR A 20 4.61 -10.79 8.24
CA TYR A 20 5.90 -11.11 7.61
C TYR A 20 7.09 -10.46 8.30
N HIS A 21 6.86 -9.46 9.15
CA HIS A 21 7.91 -8.75 9.87
C HIS A 21 8.14 -9.30 11.29
N GLY A 22 7.17 -10.02 11.86
CA GLY A 22 7.29 -10.60 13.22
C GLY A 22 7.16 -9.56 14.34
N ASP A 23 6.82 -8.32 14.01
CA ASP A 23 6.59 -7.24 14.96
C ASP A 23 5.17 -7.31 15.55
N GLU A 24 5.05 -6.98 16.83
CA GLU A 24 3.76 -6.75 17.49
C GLU A 24 3.50 -5.24 17.57
N MET A 25 2.31 -4.82 17.10
CA MET A 25 1.84 -3.44 17.20
C MET A 25 0.38 -3.43 17.64
N SER A 26 0.03 -2.46 18.48
CA SER A 26 -1.36 -2.12 18.83
C SER A 26 -2.11 -1.51 17.65
N ASP A 27 -3.43 -1.53 17.69
CA ASP A 27 -4.24 -0.92 16.64
C ASP A 27 -4.03 0.60 16.58
N GLU A 28 -3.79 1.25 17.71
CA GLU A 28 -3.50 2.69 17.81
C GLU A 28 -2.19 3.04 17.10
N GLU A 29 -1.13 2.26 17.29
CA GLU A 29 0.14 2.44 16.59
C GLU A 29 -0.01 2.25 15.07
N ILE A 30 -0.76 1.22 14.66
CA ILE A 30 -1.05 0.98 13.25
C ILE A 30 -1.82 2.17 12.64
N ARG A 31 -2.85 2.67 13.34
CA ARG A 31 -3.61 3.84 12.90
C ARG A 31 -2.70 5.06 12.77
N ALA A 32 -1.80 5.30 13.72
CA ALA A 32 -0.84 6.40 13.65
C ALA A 32 0.10 6.29 12.44
N VAL A 33 0.59 5.09 12.13
CA VAL A 33 1.40 4.84 10.92
C VAL A 33 0.59 5.17 9.66
N LEU A 34 -0.64 4.65 9.54
CA LEU A 34 -1.48 4.87 8.37
C LEU A 34 -1.86 6.35 8.19
N ILE A 35 -2.12 7.07 9.29
CA ILE A 35 -2.34 8.54 9.26
C ILE A 35 -1.09 9.24 8.72
N ARG A 36 0.09 8.87 9.21
CA ARG A 36 1.36 9.46 8.77
C ARG A 36 1.59 9.28 7.27
N VAL A 37 1.20 8.14 6.69
CA VAL A 37 1.27 7.91 5.24
C VAL A 37 0.40 8.91 4.48
N VAL A 38 -0.78 9.28 4.99
CA VAL A 38 -1.65 10.29 4.35
C VAL A 38 -1.07 11.70 4.48
N GLU A 39 -0.56 12.04 5.67
CA GLU A 39 -0.09 13.40 5.97
C GLU A 39 1.23 13.74 5.26
N ARG A 40 2.15 12.77 5.17
CA ARG A 40 3.51 12.99 4.66
C ARG A 40 3.80 12.27 3.35
N GLY A 41 2.97 11.31 2.98
CA GLY A 41 3.16 10.53 1.77
C GLY A 41 2.85 11.33 0.51
N ARG A 42 3.46 10.91 -0.60
CA ARG A 42 3.15 11.46 -1.91
C ARG A 42 1.89 10.80 -2.48
N ARG A 43 1.06 11.58 -3.15
CA ARG A 43 -0.04 11.08 -3.98
C ARG A 43 0.55 10.38 -5.20
N LEU A 44 0.20 9.11 -5.40
CA LEU A 44 0.72 8.34 -6.52
C LEU A 44 -0.21 8.38 -7.73
N ARG A 45 -1.48 8.03 -7.55
CA ARG A 45 -2.47 7.99 -8.62
C ARG A 45 -3.90 8.04 -8.09
N ARG A 46 -4.82 8.37 -8.98
CA ARG A 46 -6.26 8.21 -8.76
C ARG A 46 -6.68 6.80 -9.17
N LEU A 47 -7.52 6.18 -8.35
CA LEU A 47 -8.10 4.86 -8.61
C LEU A 47 -9.58 5.01 -9.03
N PRO A 48 -10.17 3.97 -9.65
CA PRO A 48 -11.61 3.92 -9.86
C PRO A 48 -12.39 4.19 -8.56
N GLY A 49 -13.56 4.81 -8.67
CA GLY A 49 -14.33 5.26 -7.51
C GLY A 49 -13.88 6.61 -6.93
N GLY A 50 -12.88 7.25 -7.54
CA GLY A 50 -12.47 8.61 -7.18
C GLY A 50 -11.54 8.70 -5.96
N VAL A 51 -11.14 7.56 -5.40
CA VAL A 51 -10.19 7.44 -4.30
C VAL A 51 -8.76 7.57 -4.81
N ARG A 52 -7.80 7.82 -3.91
CA ARG A 52 -6.39 8.04 -4.28
C ARG A 52 -5.46 7.11 -3.52
N GLU A 53 -4.35 6.80 -4.16
CA GLU A 53 -3.27 6.03 -3.55
C GLU A 53 -2.20 6.99 -3.01
N TYR A 54 -1.81 6.79 -1.75
CA TYR A 54 -0.72 7.51 -1.08
C TYR A 54 0.41 6.55 -0.72
N VAL A 55 1.65 7.01 -0.81
CA VAL A 55 2.85 6.22 -0.51
C VAL A 55 3.83 7.00 0.33
N LEU A 56 4.33 6.37 1.40
CA LEU A 56 5.41 6.87 2.25
C LEU A 56 6.30 5.68 2.66
N ASP A 57 7.62 5.80 2.48
CA ASP A 57 8.60 4.77 2.88
C ASP A 57 8.26 3.36 2.37
N GLY A 58 7.70 3.29 1.16
CA GLY A 58 7.22 2.05 0.53
C GLY A 58 5.87 1.56 1.05
N LEU A 59 5.37 2.05 2.18
CA LEU A 59 4.01 1.75 2.67
C LEU A 59 2.99 2.49 1.82
N ALA A 60 1.96 1.79 1.36
CA ALA A 60 0.99 2.38 0.46
C ALA A 60 -0.46 2.06 0.84
N VAL A 61 -1.30 3.09 0.80
CA VAL A 61 -2.70 3.09 1.28
C VAL A 61 -3.64 3.65 0.23
N VAL A 62 -4.92 3.26 0.31
CA VAL A 62 -6.01 3.89 -0.45
C VAL A 62 -6.80 4.79 0.47
N VAL A 63 -7.10 5.98 -0.03
CA VAL A 63 -7.69 7.07 0.73
C VAL A 63 -8.85 7.66 -0.03
N ASP A 64 -9.96 7.89 0.66
CA ASP A 64 -10.99 8.82 0.22
C ASP A 64 -10.62 10.23 0.70
N ASP A 65 -10.17 11.07 -0.24
CA ASP A 65 -9.82 12.46 0.01
C ASP A 65 -10.75 13.46 -0.70
N ARG A 66 -11.95 13.01 -1.09
CA ARG A 66 -12.95 13.84 -1.77
C ARG A 66 -13.48 14.97 -0.89
N ASN A 67 -13.44 14.79 0.43
CA ASN A 67 -13.68 15.84 1.41
C ASN A 67 -12.34 16.24 2.07
N PRO A 68 -11.73 17.38 1.70
CA PRO A 68 -10.44 17.81 2.24
C PRO A 68 -10.41 18.01 3.76
N GLY A 69 -11.58 18.25 4.37
CA GLY A 69 -11.71 18.39 5.82
C GLY A 69 -11.68 17.04 6.56
N ASN A 70 -12.17 15.97 5.91
CA ASN A 70 -12.33 14.63 6.46
C ASN A 70 -11.84 13.59 5.45
N VAL A 71 -10.59 13.18 5.64
CA VAL A 71 -9.92 12.20 4.80
C VAL A 71 -10.00 10.84 5.47
N THR A 72 -10.31 9.77 4.73
CA THR A 72 -10.47 8.43 5.30
C THR A 72 -9.56 7.43 4.63
N VAL A 73 -8.69 6.77 5.39
CA VAL A 73 -7.92 5.61 4.93
C VAL A 73 -8.85 4.41 4.84
N ILE A 74 -9.10 3.95 3.62
CA ILE A 74 -10.04 2.86 3.32
C ILE A 74 -9.36 1.51 3.54
N THR A 75 -8.14 1.34 3.00
CA THR A 75 -7.42 0.06 3.06
C THR A 75 -5.92 0.25 2.94
N PHE A 76 -5.15 -0.68 3.52
CA PHE A 76 -3.71 -0.80 3.32
C PHE A 76 -3.43 -1.84 2.23
N LEU A 77 -2.64 -1.47 1.22
CA LEU A 77 -2.31 -2.42 0.14
C LEU A 77 -0.93 -3.05 0.25
N GLY A 78 -0.22 -2.89 1.37
CA GLY A 78 1.11 -3.47 1.54
C GLY A 78 2.23 -2.57 1.04
N TYR A 79 3.43 -3.13 1.05
CA TYR A 79 4.64 -2.47 0.57
C TYR A 79 4.62 -2.38 -0.96
N TYR A 80 4.74 -1.16 -1.48
CA TYR A 80 4.58 -0.81 -2.89
C TYR A 80 5.48 -1.64 -3.80
N ASP A 81 6.75 -1.80 -3.44
CA ASP A 81 7.73 -2.51 -4.26
C ASP A 81 7.46 -4.01 -4.41
N TRP A 82 6.66 -4.58 -3.51
CA TRP A 82 6.36 -6.02 -3.47
C TRP A 82 5.01 -6.37 -4.11
N ARG A 83 4.16 -5.40 -4.47
CA ARG A 83 2.81 -5.66 -5.05
C ARG A 83 2.80 -6.39 -6.40
N TRP A 84 3.95 -6.50 -7.04
CA TRP A 84 4.11 -7.17 -8.34
C TRP A 84 5.24 -8.19 -8.32
N TRP A 85 5.58 -8.73 -7.15
CA TRP A 85 6.68 -9.69 -7.02
C TRP A 85 6.52 -10.90 -7.97
N TRP A 86 5.28 -11.38 -8.20
CA TRP A 86 5.00 -12.46 -9.15
C TRP A 86 5.37 -12.06 -10.59
N ARG A 87 5.11 -10.80 -10.99
CA ARG A 87 5.40 -10.32 -12.34
C ARG A 87 6.89 -10.14 -12.51
N LYS A 88 7.60 -9.69 -11.47
CA LYS A 88 9.06 -9.58 -11.44
C LYS A 88 9.73 -10.94 -11.66
N LYS A 89 9.17 -12.04 -11.11
CA LYS A 89 9.66 -13.40 -11.38
C LYS A 89 9.39 -13.84 -12.82
N GLU A 90 8.19 -13.59 -13.34
CA GLU A 90 7.79 -14.10 -14.66
C GLU A 90 8.37 -13.32 -15.86
N THR A 91 8.50 -11.99 -15.78
CA THR A 91 9.08 -11.21 -16.89
C THR A 91 10.60 -11.31 -16.97
N GLY A 92 11.30 -11.60 -15.86
CA GLY A 92 12.74 -11.85 -15.85
C GLY A 92 13.14 -13.13 -16.60
N MET A 93 12.32 -14.18 -16.56
CA MET A 93 12.60 -15.44 -17.27
C MET A 93 12.42 -15.34 -18.79
N ARG A 94 11.42 -14.59 -19.27
CA ARG A 94 11.10 -14.48 -20.71
C ARG A 94 12.12 -13.68 -21.52
N ARG A 95 13.00 -12.91 -20.88
CA ARG A 95 14.06 -12.13 -21.53
C ARG A 95 15.47 -12.67 -21.27
N SER A 96 15.59 -13.90 -20.76
CA SER A 96 16.91 -14.52 -20.69
C SER A 96 17.41 -14.82 -22.12
N PRO A 97 18.69 -14.56 -22.45
CA PRO A 97 19.23 -14.85 -23.77
C PRO A 97 19.01 -16.30 -24.21
N LYS A 98 18.95 -17.24 -23.25
CA LYS A 98 18.68 -18.65 -23.49
C LYS A 98 17.28 -18.95 -24.03
N VAL A 99 16.28 -18.14 -23.69
CA VAL A 99 14.89 -18.32 -24.19
C VAL A 99 14.71 -17.68 -25.57
N LEU A 100 15.43 -16.58 -25.85
CA LEU A 100 15.42 -15.95 -27.17
C LEU A 100 16.22 -16.74 -28.22
N ALA A 101 17.22 -17.51 -27.79
CA ALA A 101 17.97 -18.41 -28.68
C ALA A 101 17.22 -19.71 -29.03
N ALA A 102 16.03 -19.92 -28.45
CA ALA A 102 15.20 -21.11 -28.67
C ALA A 102 13.90 -20.82 -29.46
N LEU A 103 13.72 -19.58 -29.93
CA LEU A 103 12.66 -19.14 -30.86
C LEU A 103 13.28 -18.87 -32.22
#